data_AF-Q7P0C3-F1
#
_entry.id   AF-Q7P0C3-F1
#
_cell.length_a   1.000
_cell.length_b   1.000
_cell.length_c   1.000
_cell.angle_alpha   90.00
_cell.angle_beta   90.00
_cell.angle_gamma   90.00
#
_symmetry.space_group_name_H-M   'P 1'
#
loop_
_entity.id
_entity.type
_entity.pdbx_description
1 polymer ?
#
loop_
_entity_poly.entity_id
_entity_poly.type
_entity_poly.pdbx_seq_one_letter_code
_entity_poly.pdbx_strand_id
1 'polypeptide(L)'
;MKELFGDVACPKCGKAGGVKIRTSRPITKTFVEYYLRCKHCEEKMKAVYSIEGSIWPSKLWDEQKIRSEFKPWQVVEHIEEIYKVYVERAGEAKANIARLKTELKAAKLEAQQVEETYDLLLSIGSEYKAQ
;
A
#
# COMPACT_ATOMS: atom_id res chain seq x y z
N MET A 1 22.07 17.71 -7.09
CA MET A 1 21.35 16.48 -7.48
C MET A 1 22.35 15.39 -7.81
N LYS A 2 22.92 14.71 -6.80
CA LYS A 2 23.69 13.48 -7.01
C LYS A 2 22.73 12.40 -7.56
N GLU A 3 23.27 11.54 -8.40
CA GLU A 3 22.58 10.71 -9.40
C GLU A 3 21.44 9.86 -8.82
N LEU A 4 20.18 10.29 -9.00
CA LEU A 4 18.97 9.52 -8.63
C LEU A 4 18.96 8.07 -9.16
N PHE A 5 19.74 7.81 -10.21
CA PHE A 5 19.85 6.51 -10.88
C PHE A 5 21.32 6.11 -11.10
N GLY A 6 22.25 6.57 -10.27
CA GLY A 6 23.70 6.32 -10.42
C GLY A 6 24.04 4.82 -10.52
N ASP A 7 23.32 3.99 -9.77
CA ASP A 7 23.55 2.55 -9.66
C ASP A 7 22.70 1.70 -10.61
N VAL A 8 21.86 2.31 -11.46
CA VAL A 8 20.99 1.56 -12.38
C VAL A 8 21.83 0.89 -13.47
N ALA A 9 21.79 -0.45 -13.49
CA ALA A 9 22.39 -1.25 -14.54
C ALA A 9 21.56 -1.20 -15.82
N CYS A 10 22.22 -0.99 -16.96
CA CYS A 10 21.53 -1.06 -18.24
C CYS A 10 21.11 -2.51 -18.55
N PRO A 11 19.83 -2.78 -18.88
CA PRO A 11 19.33 -4.14 -19.12
C PRO A 11 19.92 -4.77 -20.40
N LYS A 12 20.46 -3.96 -21.32
CA LYS A 12 21.06 -4.44 -22.56
C LYS A 12 22.55 -4.77 -22.44
N CYS A 13 23.33 -3.91 -21.80
CA CYS A 13 24.78 -4.07 -21.73
C CYS A 13 25.29 -4.46 -20.34
N GLY A 14 24.42 -4.56 -19.34
CA GLY A 14 24.75 -4.96 -17.97
C GLY A 14 25.63 -3.99 -17.18
N LYS A 15 26.13 -2.93 -17.81
CA LYS A 15 27.01 -1.94 -17.16
C LYS A 15 26.21 -1.09 -16.17
N ALA A 16 26.58 -1.19 -14.89
CA ALA A 16 26.19 -0.25 -13.84
C ALA A 16 27.04 1.03 -13.94
N GLY A 17 26.52 2.13 -13.42
CA GLY A 17 27.20 3.42 -13.52
C GLY A 17 26.98 4.09 -14.88
N GLY A 18 26.08 5.07 -14.87
CA GLY A 18 25.93 6.02 -15.96
C GLY A 18 24.69 5.82 -16.82
N VAL A 19 23.53 6.16 -16.26
CA VAL A 19 22.37 6.53 -17.07
C VAL A 19 22.23 8.05 -17.08
N LYS A 20 21.90 8.60 -18.25
CA LYS A 20 21.58 10.03 -18.41
C LYS A 20 20.05 10.16 -18.43
N ILE A 21 19.52 11.03 -17.57
CA ILE A 21 18.14 11.47 -17.68
C ILE A 21 18.04 12.32 -18.96
N ARG A 22 17.18 11.92 -19.91
CA ARG A 22 16.90 12.70 -21.11
C ARG A 22 15.77 13.68 -20.86
N THR A 23 14.68 13.16 -20.33
CA THR A 23 13.48 13.92 -19.99
C THR A 23 12.78 13.25 -18.81
N SER A 24 11.89 13.99 -18.17
CA SER A 24 11.00 13.49 -17.14
C SER A 24 9.58 13.92 -17.43
N ARG A 25 8.61 13.11 -17.04
CA ARG A 25 7.19 13.38 -17.19
C ARG A 25 6.50 13.19 -15.84
N PRO A 26 5.93 14.25 -15.24
CA PRO A 26 5.13 14.09 -14.04
C PRO A 26 3.85 13.33 -14.41
N ILE A 27 3.56 12.29 -13.65
CA ILE A 27 2.32 11.52 -13.73
C ILE A 27 1.37 12.03 -12.64
N THR A 28 1.88 12.21 -11.43
CA THR A 28 1.21 12.97 -10.37
C THR A 28 2.19 13.96 -9.76
N LYS A 29 1.76 14.79 -8.80
CA LYS A 29 2.68 15.65 -8.03
C LYS A 29 3.81 14.90 -7.33
N THR A 30 3.60 13.63 -6.97
CA THR A 30 4.55 12.82 -6.20
C THR A 30 5.16 11.66 -6.99
N PHE A 31 4.67 11.39 -8.20
CA PHE A 31 5.09 10.29 -9.07
C PHE A 31 5.60 10.82 -10.43
N VAL A 32 6.87 10.58 -10.74
CA VAL A 32 7.54 11.08 -11.94
C VAL A 32 8.19 9.93 -12.71
N GLU A 33 7.84 9.80 -13.99
CA GLU A 33 8.53 8.90 -14.91
C GLU A 33 9.72 9.61 -15.54
N TYR A 34 10.87 8.93 -15.56
CA TYR A 34 12.11 9.39 -16.16
C TYR A 34 12.43 8.55 -17.39
N TYR A 35 12.66 9.25 -18.51
CA TYR A 35 13.18 8.67 -19.73
C TYR A 35 14.70 8.70 -19.67
N LEU A 36 15.28 7.52 -19.50
CA LEU A 36 16.71 7.35 -19.31
C LEU A 36 17.35 6.86 -20.60
N ARG A 37 18.64 7.19 -20.78
CA ARG A 37 19.51 6.50 -21.72
C ARG A 37 20.76 5.98 -21.04
N CYS A 38 21.22 4.81 -21.44
CA CYS A 38 22.54 4.35 -21.04
C CYS A 38 23.61 5.31 -21.60
N LYS A 39 24.60 5.71 -20.79
CA LYS A 39 25.75 6.50 -21.27
C LYS A 39 26.70 5.66 -22.15
N HIS A 40 26.67 4.32 -22.03
CA HIS A 40 27.56 3.39 -22.74
C HIS A 40 27.04 2.91 -24.09
N CYS A 41 25.79 2.44 -24.14
CA CYS A 41 25.20 1.85 -25.36
C CYS A 41 23.99 2.63 -25.89
N GLU A 42 23.71 3.81 -25.32
CA GLU A 42 22.61 4.69 -25.73
C GLU A 42 21.19 4.10 -25.60
N GLU A 43 21.05 2.87 -25.09
CA GLU A 43 19.78 2.17 -24.98
C GLU A 43 18.75 2.98 -24.20
N LYS A 44 17.50 2.97 -24.68
CA LYS A 44 16.40 3.70 -24.07
C LYS A 44 15.81 2.88 -22.95
N MET A 45 15.57 3.52 -21.82
CA MET A 45 14.97 2.89 -20.65
C MET A 45 13.98 3.86 -20.02
N LYS A 46 13.02 3.32 -19.27
CA LYS A 46 12.16 4.09 -18.39
C LYS A 46 12.49 3.69 -16.95
N ALA A 47 12.52 4.67 -16.07
CA ALA A 47 12.54 4.43 -14.63
C ALA A 47 11.51 5.33 -13.99
N VAL A 48 10.91 4.85 -12.91
CA VAL A 48 9.88 5.60 -12.22
C VAL A 48 10.36 5.90 -10.82
N TYR A 49 10.17 7.14 -10.39
CA TYR A 49 10.52 7.59 -9.06
C TYR A 49 9.29 8.22 -8.42
N SER A 50 9.05 7.85 -7.16
CA SER A 50 7.98 8.40 -6.36
C SER A 50 8.49 8.76 -4.98
N ILE A 51 8.11 9.93 -4.49
CA ILE A 51 8.35 10.32 -3.09
C ILE A 51 7.47 9.47 -2.15
N GLU A 52 6.31 9.02 -2.63
CA GLU A 52 5.31 8.25 -1.87
C GLU A 52 5.21 6.78 -2.33
N GLY A 53 6.18 6.30 -3.10
CA GLY A 53 6.39 4.89 -3.43
C GLY A 53 5.50 4.25 -4.51
N SER A 54 4.31 4.79 -4.82
CA SER A 54 3.40 4.14 -5.81
C SER A 54 2.53 5.13 -6.58
N ILE A 55 1.95 4.69 -7.72
CA ILE A 55 0.99 5.45 -8.55
C ILE A 55 -0.44 5.43 -7.96
N TRP A 56 -0.56 5.32 -6.64
CA TRP A 56 -1.83 5.11 -5.94
C TRP A 56 -2.21 6.35 -5.12
N PRO A 57 -3.50 6.75 -5.09
CA PRO A 57 -3.92 7.90 -4.30
C PRO A 57 -3.75 7.64 -2.79
N SER A 58 -3.45 8.70 -2.03
CA SER A 58 -3.44 8.60 -0.57
C SER A 58 -4.84 8.28 -0.03
N LYS A 59 -4.88 7.58 1.12
CA LYS A 59 -6.14 7.24 1.83
C LYS A 59 -6.95 8.47 2.25
N LEU A 60 -6.31 9.65 2.29
CA LEU A 60 -6.93 10.92 2.69
C LEU A 60 -7.49 11.72 1.49
N TRP A 61 -7.33 11.22 0.26
CA TRP A 61 -7.81 11.94 -0.92
C TRP A 61 -9.29 11.63 -1.16
N ASP A 62 -10.05 12.66 -1.48
CA ASP A 62 -11.43 12.55 -1.98
C ASP A 62 -11.45 12.34 -3.51
N GLU A 63 -12.66 12.11 -4.04
CA GLU A 63 -12.84 11.89 -5.48
C GLU A 63 -12.38 13.08 -6.33
N GLN A 64 -12.66 14.31 -5.89
CA GLN A 64 -12.29 15.52 -6.63
C GLN A 64 -10.77 15.62 -6.78
N LYS A 65 -10.03 15.38 -5.69
CA LYS A 65 -8.57 15.41 -5.68
C LYS A 65 -7.99 14.31 -6.56
N ILE A 66 -8.52 13.09 -6.48
CA ILE A 66 -8.09 11.98 -7.34
C ILE A 66 -8.25 12.35 -8.82
N ARG A 67 -9.44 12.83 -9.23
CA ARG A 67 -9.70 13.23 -10.63
C ARG A 67 -8.86 14.42 -11.08
N SER A 68 -8.47 15.30 -10.16
CA SER A 68 -7.63 16.45 -10.47
C SER A 68 -6.18 16.04 -10.77
N GLU A 69 -5.65 15.06 -10.05
CA GLU A 69 -4.26 14.59 -10.15
C GLU A 69 -4.09 13.52 -11.24
N PHE A 70 -4.99 12.54 -11.31
CA PHE A 70 -4.91 11.43 -12.26
C PHE A 70 -5.70 11.75 -13.55
N LYS A 71 -4.99 12.17 -14.60
CA LYS A 71 -5.59 12.37 -15.92
C LYS A 71 -5.93 11.03 -16.57
N PRO A 72 -7.00 10.93 -17.37
CA PRO A 72 -7.41 9.67 -17.99
C PRO A 72 -6.28 8.95 -18.75
N TRP A 73 -5.46 9.68 -19.51
CA TRP A 73 -4.34 9.08 -20.24
C TRP A 73 -3.26 8.49 -19.32
N GLN A 74 -3.03 9.07 -18.13
CA GLN A 74 -2.08 8.54 -17.14
C GLN A 74 -2.60 7.25 -16.54
N VAL A 75 -3.88 7.19 -16.24
CA VAL A 75 -4.52 5.97 -15.72
C VAL A 75 -4.43 4.84 -16.74
N VAL A 76 -4.66 5.13 -18.02
CA VAL A 76 -4.54 4.13 -19.10
C VAL A 76 -3.09 3.67 -19.28
N GLU A 77 -2.12 4.59 -19.31
CA GLU A 77 -0.69 4.26 -19.52
C GLU A 77 -0.12 3.39 -18.40
N HIS A 78 -0.66 3.50 -17.19
CA HIS A 78 -0.17 2.80 -16.00
C HIS A 78 -1.17 1.81 -15.38
N ILE A 79 -2.17 1.36 -16.15
CA ILE A 79 -3.28 0.56 -15.62
C ILE A 79 -2.81 -0.76 -14.98
N GLU A 80 -1.76 -1.38 -15.51
CA GLU A 80 -1.18 -2.61 -14.95
C GLU A 80 -0.50 -2.37 -13.61
N GLU A 81 0.22 -1.26 -13.44
CA GLU A 81 0.86 -0.87 -12.18
C GLU A 81 -0.20 -0.54 -11.12
N ILE A 82 -1.25 0.19 -11.52
CA ILE A 82 -2.41 0.49 -10.66
C ILE A 82 -3.08 -0.83 -10.21
N TYR A 83 -3.27 -1.78 -11.13
CA TYR A 83 -3.87 -3.07 -10.81
C TYR A 83 -3.03 -3.90 -9.82
N LYS A 84 -1.70 -3.92 -9.99
CA LYS A 84 -0.79 -4.59 -9.04
C LYS A 84 -0.95 -4.04 -7.63
N VAL A 85 -0.93 -2.71 -7.49
CA VAL A 85 -1.11 -2.05 -6.19
C VAL A 85 -2.51 -2.32 -5.61
N TYR A 86 -3.55 -2.37 -6.45
CA TYR A 86 -4.90 -2.74 -6.03
C TYR A 86 -4.94 -4.16 -5.44
N VAL A 87 -4.37 -5.16 -6.13
CA VAL A 87 -4.41 -6.55 -5.69
C VAL A 87 -3.73 -6.72 -4.33
N GLU A 88 -2.55 -6.14 -4.15
CA GLU A 88 -1.81 -6.14 -2.89
C GLU A 88 -2.64 -5.52 -1.75
N ARG A 89 -3.08 -4.27 -1.94
CA ARG A 89 -3.83 -3.54 -0.91
C ARG A 89 -5.18 -4.17 -0.59
N ALA A 90 -5.89 -4.68 -1.59
CA ALA A 90 -7.16 -5.38 -1.39
C ALA A 90 -6.96 -6.70 -0.64
N GLY A 91 -5.85 -7.41 -0.92
CA GLY A 91 -5.45 -8.61 -0.19
C GLY A 91 -5.19 -8.31 1.29
N GLU A 92 -4.36 -7.31 1.58
CA GLU A 92 -4.08 -6.85 2.94
C GLU A 92 -5.34 -6.42 3.69
N ALA A 93 -6.24 -5.67 3.03
CA ALA A 93 -7.49 -5.23 3.63
C ALA A 93 -8.38 -6.43 4.00
N LYS A 94 -8.50 -7.43 3.11
CA LYS A 94 -9.26 -8.66 3.39
C LYS A 94 -8.66 -9.47 4.54
N ALA A 95 -7.33 -9.60 4.58
CA ALA A 95 -6.63 -10.29 5.66
C ALA A 95 -6.86 -9.59 7.01
N ASN A 96 -6.80 -8.26 7.03
CA ASN A 96 -7.09 -7.46 8.23
C ASN A 96 -8.54 -7.62 8.70
N ILE A 97 -9.51 -7.64 7.79
CA ILE A 97 -10.92 -7.91 8.13
C ILE A 97 -11.06 -9.29 8.78
N ALA A 98 -10.41 -10.32 8.21
CA ALA A 98 -10.46 -11.66 8.76
C ALA A 98 -9.86 -11.71 10.18
N ARG A 99 -8.69 -11.09 10.38
CA ARG A 99 -8.06 -10.97 11.71
C ARG A 99 -8.98 -10.29 12.72
N LEU A 100 -9.52 -9.13 12.38
CA LEU A 100 -10.39 -8.36 13.28
C LEU A 100 -11.69 -9.11 13.61
N LYS A 101 -12.24 -9.90 12.68
CA LYS A 101 -13.40 -10.76 12.97
C LYS A 101 -13.08 -11.84 14.00
N THR A 102 -11.90 -12.45 13.91
CA THR A 102 -11.44 -13.45 14.89
C THR A 102 -11.25 -12.81 16.27
N GLU A 103 -10.61 -11.65 16.33
CA GLU A 103 -10.41 -10.89 17.57
C GLU A 103 -11.75 -10.48 18.19
N LEU A 104 -12.70 -10.00 17.39
CA LEU A 104 -14.04 -9.67 17.85
C LEU A 104 -14.77 -10.89 18.42
N LYS A 105 -14.64 -12.06 17.79
CA LYS A 105 -15.24 -13.30 18.29
C LYS A 105 -14.63 -13.70 19.65
N ALA A 106 -13.31 -13.60 19.78
CA ALA A 106 -12.61 -13.90 21.03
C ALA A 106 -13.05 -12.94 22.15
N ALA A 107 -13.07 -11.63 21.89
CA ALA A 107 -13.50 -10.62 22.86
C ALA A 107 -14.95 -10.81 23.31
N LYS A 108 -15.86 -11.23 22.41
CA LYS A 108 -17.25 -11.55 22.76
C LYS A 108 -17.36 -12.77 23.68
N LEU A 109 -16.56 -13.80 23.43
CA LEU A 109 -16.54 -15.00 24.27
C LEU A 109 -16.02 -14.66 25.68
N GLU A 110 -14.97 -13.86 25.76
CA GLU A 110 -14.43 -13.38 27.03
C GLU A 110 -15.46 -12.57 27.81
N ALA A 111 -16.16 -11.63 27.15
CA ALA A 111 -17.23 -10.86 27.80
C ALA A 111 -18.35 -11.77 28.35
N GLN A 112 -18.77 -12.77 27.57
CA GLN A 112 -19.77 -13.74 28.03
C GLN A 112 -19.27 -14.56 29.23
N GLN A 113 -18.03 -15.02 29.22
CA GLN A 113 -17.45 -15.76 30.35
C GLN A 113 -17.40 -14.93 31.64
N VAL A 114 -17.13 -13.63 31.52
CA VAL A 114 -17.16 -12.71 32.68
C VAL A 114 -18.58 -12.62 33.25
N GLU A 115 -19.60 -12.48 32.40
CA GLU A 115 -21.01 -12.45 32.83
C GLU A 115 -21.42 -13.77 33.50
N GLU A 116 -21.14 -14.92 32.87
CA GLU A 116 -21.44 -16.24 33.42
C GLU A 116 -20.75 -16.49 34.77
N THR A 117 -19.49 -16.05 34.90
CA THR A 117 -18.74 -16.16 36.15
C THR A 117 -19.38 -15.31 37.25
N TYR A 118 -19.80 -14.09 36.92
CA TYR A 118 -20.48 -13.21 37.87
C TYR A 118 -21.80 -13.81 38.35
N ASP A 119 -22.63 -14.31 37.44
CA ASP A 119 -23.92 -14.94 37.76
C ASP A 119 -23.74 -16.18 38.65
N LEU A 120 -22.72 -17.00 38.37
CA LEU A 120 -22.39 -18.16 39.20
C LEU A 120 -22.00 -17.75 40.63
N LEU A 121 -21.17 -16.71 40.77
CA LEU A 121 -20.78 -16.19 42.08
C LEU A 121 -21.98 -15.67 42.88
N LEU A 122 -22.94 -15.01 42.21
CA LEU A 122 -24.19 -14.59 42.84
C LEU A 122 -25.05 -15.79 43.28
N SER A 123 -25.17 -16.84 42.46
CA SER A 123 -25.89 -18.07 42.82
C SER A 123 -25.32 -18.68 44.09
N ILE A 124 -24.00 -18.89 44.14
CA ILE A 124 -23.30 -19.45 45.30
C ILE A 124 -23.56 -18.60 46.56
N GLY A 125 -23.45 -17.28 46.44
CA GLY A 125 -23.69 -16.36 47.55
C GLY A 125 -25.14 -16.39 48.05
N SER A 126 -26.11 -16.62 47.17
CA SER A 126 -27.52 -16.72 47.52
C SER A 126 -27.87 -18.04 48.21
N GLU A 127 -27.29 -19.16 47.76
CA GLU A 127 -27.44 -20.48 48.36
C GLU A 127 -26.92 -20.51 49.81
N TYR A 128 -25.77 -19.88 50.05
CA TYR A 128 -25.20 -19.78 51.41
C TYR A 128 -26.09 -18.96 52.35
N LYS A 129 -26.73 -17.90 51.87
CA LYS A 129 -27.64 -17.06 52.69
C LYS A 129 -28.96 -17.75 53.04
N ALA A 130 -29.32 -18.82 52.34
CA ALA A 130 -30.57 -19.55 52.55
C ALA A 130 -30.43 -20.73 53.54
N GLN A 131 -29.21 -21.02 54.00
CA GLN A 131 -28.89 -21.96 55.09
C GLN A 131 -28.88 -21.27 56.45
#